data_AF-A0A239BE40-F1
#
_entry.id   AF-A0A239BE40-F1
#
_cell.length_a   1.000
_cell.length_b   1.000
_cell.length_c   1.000
_cell.angle_alpha   90.00
_cell.angle_beta   90.00
_cell.angle_gamma   90.00
#
_symmetry.space_group_name_H-M   'P 1'
#
loop_
_entity.id
_entity.type
_entity.pdbx_description
1 polymer ?
#
loop_
_entity_poly.entity_id
_entity_poly.type
_entity_poly.pdbx_seq_one_letter_code
_entity_poly.pdbx_strand_id
1 'polypeptide(L)'
;MPAWRGTWRVDLAGTAVLAEPASWWRGTYRFTAGERTVAESGSTGGWSPRPTPTADEDLPLDAQVLLLWLVLVLQRRAYGAAVAASVGGAVAAGSG
;
A
#
# COMPACT_ATOMS: atom_id res chain seq x y z
N MET A 1 -14.17 -4.48 -10.38
CA MET A 1 -14.36 -4.46 -8.91
C MET A 1 -14.19 -3.02 -8.44
N PRO A 2 -15.02 -2.52 -7.50
CA PRO A 2 -15.14 -1.08 -7.30
C PRO A 2 -13.87 -0.48 -6.66
N ALA A 3 -13.48 0.71 -7.12
CA ALA A 3 -12.19 1.38 -6.85
C ALA A 3 -11.91 1.73 -5.38
N TRP A 4 -12.90 1.60 -4.49
CA TRP A 4 -12.80 1.92 -3.05
C TRP A 4 -12.13 0.83 -2.19
N ARG A 5 -12.02 -0.41 -2.67
CA ARG A 5 -11.29 -1.45 -1.90
C ARG A 5 -9.82 -1.07 -1.89
N GLY A 6 -9.27 -0.78 -0.72
CA GLY A 6 -7.84 -0.50 -0.56
C GLY A 6 -7.48 0.98 -0.46
N THR A 7 -8.46 1.90 -0.45
CA THR A 7 -8.22 3.29 -0.06
C THR A 7 -8.23 3.41 1.46
N TRP A 8 -7.23 4.09 2.01
CA TRP A 8 -7.09 4.33 3.46
C TRP A 8 -7.01 5.82 3.74
N ARG A 9 -7.48 6.24 4.91
CA ARG A 9 -7.24 7.59 5.43
C ARG A 9 -6.24 7.50 6.58
N VAL A 10 -5.21 8.33 6.54
CA VAL A 10 -4.18 8.47 7.57
C VAL A 10 -4.14 9.93 8.01
N ASP A 11 -3.97 10.15 9.31
CA ASP A 11 -3.71 11.47 9.87
C ASP A 11 -2.19 11.65 10.05
N LEU A 12 -1.63 12.69 9.44
CA LEU A 12 -0.23 13.10 9.58
C LEU A 12 -0.20 14.39 10.40
N ALA A 13 -0.17 14.25 11.72
CA ALA A 13 -0.12 15.38 12.67
C ALA A 13 -1.20 16.45 12.40
N GLY A 14 -2.45 16.02 12.20
CA GLY A 14 -3.59 16.89 11.89
C GLY A 14 -3.84 17.13 10.40
N THR A 15 -3.00 16.58 9.51
CA THR A 15 -3.23 16.60 8.07
C THR A 15 -3.82 15.26 7.60
N ALA A 16 -5.07 15.29 7.13
CA ALA A 16 -5.70 14.10 6.57
C ALA A 16 -5.13 13.78 5.18
N VAL A 17 -4.58 12.58 5.05
CA VAL A 17 -4.01 12.03 3.80
C VAL A 17 -4.78 10.79 3.36
N LEU A 18 -5.16 10.75 2.09
CA LEU A 18 -5.73 9.57 1.45
C LEU A 18 -4.60 8.75 0.83
N ALA A 19 -4.59 7.46 1.12
CA ALA A 19 -3.69 6.48 0.51
C ALA A 19 -4.49 5.61 -0.47
N GLU A 20 -4.25 5.79 -1.76
CA GLU A 20 -4.97 5.10 -2.83
C GLU A 20 -4.03 4.13 -3.57
N PRO A 21 -4.51 2.93 -3.96
CA PRO A 21 -3.68 2.01 -4.75
C PRO A 21 -3.28 2.66 -6.10
N ALA A 22 -1.99 2.86 -6.31
CA ALA A 22 -1.43 3.37 -7.57
C ALA A 22 -1.17 2.22 -8.56
N SER A 23 -0.84 1.03 -8.06
CA SER A 23 -0.76 -0.20 -8.86
C SER A 23 -1.07 -1.42 -7.99
N TRP A 24 -2.13 -2.13 -8.37
CA TRP A 24 -2.54 -3.37 -7.70
C TRP A 24 -1.52 -4.49 -7.85
N TRP A 25 -0.86 -4.59 -9.01
CA TRP A 25 0.12 -5.65 -9.26
C TRP A 25 1.45 -5.38 -8.56
N ARG A 26 1.84 -4.11 -8.39
CA ARG A 26 3.08 -3.72 -7.68
C ARG A 26 2.87 -3.47 -6.19
N GLY A 27 1.62 -3.43 -5.72
CA GLY A 27 1.29 -3.09 -4.34
C GLY A 27 1.75 -1.69 -3.95
N THR A 28 1.67 -0.73 -4.87
CA THR A 28 2.06 0.67 -4.65
C THR A 28 0.85 1.56 -4.37
N TYR A 29 1.08 2.65 -3.65
CA TYR A 29 0.10 3.63 -3.18
C TYR A 29 0.51 5.06 -3.57
N ARG A 30 -0.49 5.90 -3.83
CA ARG A 30 -0.38 7.35 -3.94
C ARG A 30 -1.00 7.98 -2.70
N PHE A 31 -0.34 9.01 -2.17
CA PHE A 31 -0.77 9.73 -0.98
C PHE A 31 -1.18 11.15 -1.34
N THR A 32 -2.44 11.53 -1.07
CA THR A 32 -2.98 12.85 -1.38
C THR A 32 -3.50 13.57 -0.15
N ALA A 33 -3.13 14.85 0.01
CA ALA A 33 -3.70 15.76 0.99
C ALA A 33 -4.58 16.78 0.23
N GLY A 34 -5.90 16.59 0.28
CA GLY A 34 -6.80 17.30 -0.63
C GLY A 34 -6.50 16.93 -2.09
N GLU A 35 -6.17 17.93 -2.91
CA GLU A 35 -5.82 17.73 -4.32
C GLU A 35 -4.30 17.59 -4.58
N ARG A 36 -3.45 17.77 -3.56
CA ARG A 36 -1.98 17.67 -3.69
C ARG A 36 -1.51 16.26 -3.40
N THR A 37 -0.75 15.67 -4.33
CA THR A 37 0.03 14.46 -4.05
C THR A 37 1.21 14.83 -3.16
N VAL A 38 1.29 14.22 -1.98
CA VAL A 38 2.36 14.47 -0.98
C VAL A 38 3.40 13.36 -0.94
N ALA A 39 3.06 12.17 -1.45
CA ALA A 39 4.02 11.09 -1.64
C ALA A 39 3.48 10.05 -2.63
N GLU A 40 4.40 9.30 -3.25
CA GLU A 40 4.10 8.07 -3.98
C GLU A 40 5.02 6.95 -3.51
N SER A 41 4.47 5.75 -3.29
CA SER A 41 5.30 4.60 -2.98
C SER A 41 5.79 3.92 -4.26
N GLY A 42 7.09 3.71 -4.37
CA GLY A 42 7.72 2.81 -5.32
C GLY A 42 8.09 1.46 -4.71
N SER A 43 8.88 0.71 -5.46
CA SER A 43 9.46 -0.56 -5.05
C SER A 43 10.87 -0.68 -5.61
N THR A 44 11.81 -1.20 -4.83
CA THR A 44 13.20 -1.44 -5.28
C THR A 44 13.33 -2.48 -6.40
N GLY A 45 12.25 -3.22 -6.72
CA GLY A 45 12.30 -4.33 -7.68
C GLY A 45 13.04 -5.57 -7.14
N GLY A 46 13.11 -6.63 -7.95
CA GLY A 46 13.78 -7.89 -7.62
C GLY A 46 12.92 -8.90 -6.86
N TRP A 47 13.56 -9.97 -6.37
CA TRP A 47 12.90 -11.09 -5.69
C TRP A 47 12.37 -10.75 -4.28
N SER A 48 12.86 -9.66 -3.68
CA SER A 48 12.40 -9.16 -2.38
C SER A 48 12.17 -7.65 -2.48
N PRO A 49 11.04 -7.24 -3.10
CA PRO A 49 10.75 -5.83 -3.33
C PRO A 49 10.60 -5.11 -2.00
N ARG A 50 11.38 -4.04 -1.80
CA ARG A 50 11.25 -3.15 -0.64
C ARG A 50 10.48 -1.91 -1.04
N PRO A 51 9.50 -1.47 -0.24
CA PRO A 51 8.77 -0.24 -0.52
C PRO A 51 9.69 0.97 -0.33
N THR A 52 9.56 1.94 -1.23
CA THR A 52 10.31 3.20 -1.19
C THR A 52 9.35 4.36 -1.37
N PRO A 53 9.00 5.14 -0.34
CA PRO A 53 8.25 6.36 -0.54
C PRO A 53 9.14 7.42 -1.19
N THR A 54 8.64 8.03 -2.25
CA THR A 54 9.12 9.31 -2.77
C THR A 54 8.16 10.36 -2.25
N ALA A 55 8.61 11.15 -1.28
CA ALA A 55 7.80 12.20 -0.65
C ALA A 55 8.14 13.56 -1.24
N ASP A 56 7.19 14.48 -1.15
CA ASP A 56 7.41 15.91 -1.36
C ASP A 56 8.45 16.43 -0.33
N GLU A 57 9.26 17.41 -0.74
CA GLU A 57 10.35 17.96 0.09
C GLU A 57 9.83 18.62 1.38
N ASP A 58 8.58 19.09 1.34
CA ASP A 58 7.91 19.71 2.50
C ASP A 58 7.40 18.69 3.53
N LEU A 59 7.39 17.39 3.20
CA LEU A 59 6.81 16.37 4.09
C LEU A 59 7.78 16.03 5.24
N PRO A 60 7.38 16.18 6.52
CA PRO A 60 8.22 15.86 7.66
C PRO A 60 8.72 14.40 7.66
N LEU A 61 9.94 14.16 8.15
CA LEU A 61 10.56 12.82 8.13
C LEU A 61 9.74 11.77 8.91
N ASP A 62 9.17 12.15 10.04
CA ASP A 62 8.30 11.31 10.85
C ASP A 62 7.05 10.88 10.06
N ALA A 63 6.46 11.80 9.30
CA ALA A 63 5.37 11.48 8.37
C ALA A 63 5.83 10.53 7.25
N GLN A 64 7.01 10.74 6.66
CA GLN A 64 7.57 9.83 5.65
C GLN A 64 7.76 8.40 6.18
N VAL A 65 8.29 8.27 7.41
CA VAL A 65 8.49 6.97 8.07
C VAL A 65 7.16 6.29 8.36
N LEU A 66 6.14 7.03 8.78
CA LEU A 66 4.80 6.48 8.98
C LEU A 66 4.20 5.97 7.67
N LEU A 67 4.34 6.72 6.57
CA LEU A 67 3.87 6.29 5.25
C LEU A 67 4.61 5.04 4.76
N LEU A 68 5.94 4.96 4.95
CA LEU A 68 6.71 3.74 4.66
C LEU A 68 6.19 2.54 5.44
N TRP A 69 5.99 2.71 6.76
CA TRP A 69 5.47 1.67 7.64
C TRP A 69 4.08 1.23 7.20
N LEU A 70 3.21 2.17 6.83
CA LEU A 70 1.87 1.85 6.35
C LEU A 70 1.93 0.99 5.09
N VAL A 71 2.77 1.34 4.11
CA VAL A 71 2.93 0.54 2.88
C VAL A 71 3.38 -0.88 3.23
N LEU A 72 4.33 -1.06 4.15
CA LEU A 72 4.77 -2.37 4.62
C LEU A 72 3.62 -3.20 5.21
N VAL A 73 2.79 -2.59 6.05
CA VAL A 73 1.61 -3.25 6.64
C VAL A 73 0.61 -3.68 5.56
N LEU A 74 0.31 -2.78 4.63
CA LEU A 74 -0.66 -3.04 3.56
C LEU A 74 -0.18 -4.14 2.61
N GLN A 75 1.11 -4.13 2.27
CA GLN A 75 1.72 -5.20 1.48
C GLN A 75 1.64 -6.54 2.22
N ARG A 76 2.01 -6.59 3.49
CA ARG A 76 1.93 -7.83 4.29
C ARG A 76 0.50 -8.37 4.37
N ARG A 77 -0.50 -7.50 4.48
CA ARG A 77 -1.92 -7.88 4.44
C ARG A 77 -2.31 -8.48 3.09
N ALA A 78 -1.86 -7.87 1.99
CA ALA A 78 -2.13 -8.37 0.63
C ALA A 78 -1.48 -9.75 0.39
N TYR A 79 -0.22 -9.94 0.83
CA TYR A 79 0.47 -11.23 0.76
C TYR A 79 -0.27 -12.31 1.56
N GLY A 80 -0.69 -12.01 2.79
CA GLY A 80 -1.45 -12.96 3.62
C GLY A 80 -2.78 -13.39 2.97
N ALA A 81 -3.50 -12.43 2.37
CA ALA A 81 -4.73 -12.72 1.63
C ALA A 81 -4.48 -13.59 0.40
N ALA A 82 -3.40 -13.34 -0.35
CA ALA A 82 -3.02 -14.14 -1.51
C ALA A 82 -2.66 -15.59 -1.14
N VAL A 83 -1.93 -15.79 -0.04
CA VAL A 83 -1.61 -17.15 0.48
C VAL A 83 -2.87 -17.88 0.95
N ALA A 84 -3.78 -17.19 1.65
CA ALA A 84 -5.04 -17.81 2.07
C ALA A 84 -5.89 -18.21 0.86
N ALA A 85 -5.93 -17.39 -0.18
CA ALA A 85 -6.63 -17.69 -1.43
C ALA A 85 -6.01 -18.88 -2.18
N SER A 86 -4.68 -19.02 -2.20
CA SER A 86 -4.02 -20.16 -2.86
C SER A 86 -4.27 -21.47 -2.12
N VAL A 87 -4.23 -21.47 -0.79
CA VAL A 87 -4.60 -22.64 0.03
C VAL A 87 -6.09 -22.98 -0.15
N GLY A 88 -6.97 -21.97 -0.13
CA GLY A 88 -8.41 -22.12 -0.39
C GLY A 88 -8.71 -22.72 -1.77
N GLY A 89 -7.98 -22.28 -2.81
CA GLY A 89 -8.07 -22.85 -4.15
C GLY A 89 -7.56 -24.29 -4.23
N ALA A 90 -6.47 -24.60 -3.52
CA ALA A 90 -5.93 -25.96 -3.46
C ALA A 90 -6.89 -26.95 -2.78
N VAL A 91 -7.54 -26.56 -1.67
CA VAL A 91 -8.53 -27.43 -1.01
C VAL A 91 -9.81 -27.60 -1.85
N ALA A 92 -10.23 -26.56 -2.57
CA ALA A 92 -11.36 -26.64 -3.49
C ALA A 92 -11.06 -27.52 -4.71
N ALA A 93 -9.82 -27.49 -5.23
CA ALA A 93 -9.39 -28.31 -6.35
C ALA A 93 -9.15 -29.78 -5.96
N GLY A 94 -8.72 -30.06 -4.73
CA GLY A 94 -8.48 -31.44 -4.24
C GLY A 94 -9.72 -32.18 -3.74
N SER A 95 -10.88 -31.52 -3.69
CA SER A 95 -12.17 -32.12 -3.31
C SER A 95 -13.08 -32.43 -4.51
N GLY A 96 -12.58 -32.25 -5.74
CA GLY A 96 -13.25 -32.59 -7.00
C GLY A 96 -12.80 -33.92 -7.60
#